data_AF-F0S992-F1
#
_entry.id   AF-F0S992-F1
#
_cell.length_a   1.000
_cell.length_b   1.000
_cell.length_c   1.000
_cell.angle_alpha   90.00
_cell.angle_beta   90.00
_cell.angle_gamma   90.00
#
_symmetry.space_group_name_H-M   'P 1'
#
loop_
_entity.id
_entity.type
_entity.pdbx_description
1 polymer ?
#
loop_
_entity_poly.entity_id
_entity_poly.type
_entity_poly.pdbx_seq_one_letter_code
_entity_poly.pdbx_strand_id
1 'polypeptide(L)'
;MKFEVYCDESGLEALTRKDAHLYTGIGGIWLPAENRDLLKKGLNEIKQKYNIKTELKWKKISPAHLDLYKEVIDFFFNAGYIRFRVILIEAGKVDNMRFNSEDAELGFYKFYYQLLKHWIFDFNDYAIFTDLKKNRNKGRLKELEHTLDRSNLTSDVTQVQGLPSEQSLGIQLADILTGLVVSKFNKKATSTAKLKLIEYIENKYLSKEIAPTSKWEEKFNVFKINLQGGW
;
A
#
# COMPACT_ATOMS: atom_id res chain seq x y z
N MET A 1 -13.96 -5.40 16.27
CA MET A 1 -14.54 -4.44 15.29
C MET A 1 -14.28 -4.94 13.88
N LYS A 2 -14.97 -4.41 12.86
CA LYS A 2 -14.72 -4.78 11.46
C LYS A 2 -13.82 -3.76 10.77
N PHE A 3 -12.75 -4.23 10.13
CA PHE A 3 -11.80 -3.42 9.40
C PHE A 3 -11.74 -3.82 7.93
N GLU A 4 -11.45 -2.83 7.11
CA GLU A 4 -11.19 -3.00 5.69
C GLU A 4 -9.78 -2.57 5.36
N VAL A 5 -9.14 -3.37 4.51
CA VAL A 5 -7.79 -3.14 4.04
C VAL A 5 -7.80 -3.09 2.52
N TYR A 6 -7.30 -2.00 1.96
CA TYR A 6 -7.20 -1.81 0.51
C TYR A 6 -5.74 -1.73 0.10
N CYS A 7 -5.31 -2.63 -0.77
CA CYS A 7 -3.92 -2.81 -1.09
C CYS A 7 -3.61 -2.59 -2.57
N ASP A 8 -2.43 -2.03 -2.82
CA ASP A 8 -1.84 -1.88 -4.15
C ASP A 8 -0.30 -1.92 -4.04
N GLU A 9 0.38 -2.16 -5.15
CA GLU A 9 1.81 -2.45 -5.18
C GLU A 9 2.55 -1.71 -6.28
N SER A 10 3.82 -1.42 -6.03
CA SER A 10 4.67 -0.65 -6.93
C SER A 10 6.03 -1.31 -7.14
N GLY A 11 6.44 -1.42 -8.41
CA GLY A 11 7.73 -1.98 -8.82
C GLY A 11 7.86 -3.49 -8.64
N LEU A 12 6.76 -4.26 -8.71
CA LEU A 12 6.76 -5.72 -8.52
C LEU A 12 7.68 -6.47 -9.49
N GLU A 13 7.88 -5.94 -10.69
CA GLU A 13 8.82 -6.46 -11.67
C GLU A 13 10.22 -6.67 -11.09
N ALA A 14 10.62 -5.88 -10.10
CA ALA A 14 11.92 -5.98 -9.45
C ALA A 14 12.14 -7.28 -8.67
N LEU A 15 11.06 -7.98 -8.28
CA LEU A 15 11.13 -9.30 -7.65
C LEU A 15 11.60 -10.41 -8.60
N THR A 16 11.55 -10.17 -9.92
CA THR A 16 12.03 -11.08 -10.96
C THR A 16 13.19 -10.49 -11.76
N ARG A 17 13.18 -9.17 -11.96
CA ARG A 17 14.18 -8.40 -12.71
C ARG A 17 14.87 -7.39 -11.80
N LYS A 18 15.93 -7.83 -11.13
CA LYS A 18 16.63 -7.06 -10.09
C LYS A 18 17.20 -5.72 -10.59
N ASP A 19 17.39 -5.56 -11.89
CA ASP A 19 17.84 -4.33 -12.56
C ASP A 19 16.72 -3.28 -12.75
N ALA A 20 15.45 -3.69 -12.64
CA ALA A 20 14.32 -2.79 -12.89
C ALA A 20 14.21 -1.72 -11.81
N HIS A 21 14.21 -2.08 -10.53
CA HIS A 21 14.12 -1.16 -9.40
C HIS A 21 14.95 -1.68 -8.21
N LEU A 22 15.48 -0.77 -7.39
CA LEU A 22 16.18 -1.14 -6.15
C LEU A 22 15.20 -1.63 -5.08
N TYR A 23 14.02 -1.00 -5.01
CA TYR A 23 12.96 -1.32 -4.07
C TYR A 23 11.64 -1.61 -4.80
N THR A 24 10.92 -2.61 -4.32
CA THR A 24 9.48 -2.77 -4.54
C THR A 24 8.72 -2.48 -3.25
N GLY A 25 7.46 -2.10 -3.36
CA GLY A 25 6.62 -1.92 -2.19
C GLY A 25 5.19 -2.42 -2.38
N ILE A 26 4.61 -2.89 -1.29
CA ILE A 26 3.21 -3.30 -1.18
C ILE A 26 2.62 -2.43 -0.09
N GLY A 27 1.60 -1.63 -0.42
CA GLY A 27 0.94 -0.76 0.54
C GLY A 27 -0.47 -1.20 0.86
N GLY A 28 -0.95 -0.77 2.01
CA GLY A 28 -2.30 -1.03 2.50
C GLY A 28 -2.88 0.18 3.22
N ILE A 29 -4.09 0.56 2.82
CA ILE A 29 -4.95 1.52 3.52
C ILE A 29 -5.88 0.75 4.44
N TRP A 30 -5.87 1.08 5.72
CA TRP A 30 -6.66 0.43 6.76
C TRP A 30 -7.67 1.42 7.34
N LEU A 31 -8.92 0.98 7.50
CA LEU A 31 -9.95 1.76 8.16
C LEU A 31 -11.02 0.85 8.78
N PRO A 32 -11.76 1.30 9.80
CA PRO A 32 -12.99 0.63 10.22
C PRO A 32 -13.99 0.58 9.06
N ALA A 33 -14.68 -0.54 8.90
CA ALA A 33 -15.61 -0.78 7.79
C ALA A 33 -16.77 0.23 7.77
N GLU A 34 -17.22 0.70 8.93
CA GLU A 34 -18.25 1.73 9.08
C GLU A 34 -17.84 3.09 8.50
N ASN A 35 -16.54 3.38 8.37
CA ASN A 35 -16.03 4.62 7.79
C ASN A 35 -15.81 4.54 6.26
N ARG A 36 -16.15 3.41 5.62
CA ARG A 36 -16.00 3.22 4.16
C ARG A 36 -16.68 4.33 3.36
N ASP A 37 -17.88 4.72 3.75
CA ASP A 37 -18.64 5.74 3.02
C ASP A 37 -18.09 7.15 3.23
N LEU A 38 -17.43 7.41 4.38
CA LEU A 38 -16.71 8.66 4.61
C LEU A 38 -15.46 8.76 3.71
N LEU A 39 -14.71 7.66 3.56
CA LEU A 39 -13.60 7.56 2.61
C LEU A 39 -14.08 7.87 1.18
N LYS A 40 -15.17 7.21 0.76
CA LYS A 40 -15.73 7.40 -0.59
C LYS A 40 -16.21 8.83 -0.81
N LYS A 41 -16.96 9.38 0.16
CA LYS A 41 -17.49 10.75 0.07
C LYS A 41 -16.36 11.76 -0.06
N GLY A 42 -15.37 11.73 0.83
CA GLY A 42 -14.28 12.72 0.83
C GLY A 42 -13.44 12.69 -0.45
N LEU A 43 -13.07 11.49 -0.93
CA LEU A 43 -12.31 11.38 -2.18
C LEU A 43 -13.16 11.75 -3.41
N ASN A 44 -14.46 11.48 -3.43
CA ASN A 44 -15.33 11.91 -4.52
C ASN A 44 -15.56 13.42 -4.53
N GLU A 45 -15.69 14.08 -3.38
CA GLU A 45 -15.79 15.54 -3.29
C GLU A 45 -14.55 16.21 -3.88
N ILE A 46 -13.37 15.69 -3.58
CA ILE A 46 -12.10 16.16 -4.19
C ILE A 46 -12.12 15.95 -5.70
N LYS A 47 -12.49 14.75 -6.18
CA LYS A 47 -12.59 14.49 -7.62
C LYS A 47 -13.58 15.43 -8.31
N GLN A 48 -14.73 15.70 -7.72
CA GLN A 48 -15.74 16.60 -8.26
C GLN A 48 -15.23 18.05 -8.33
N LYS A 49 -14.57 18.52 -7.27
CA LYS A 49 -13.97 19.87 -7.21
C LYS A 49 -13.01 20.15 -8.37
N TYR A 50 -12.23 19.14 -8.76
CA TYR A 50 -11.27 19.24 -9.86
C TYR A 50 -11.78 18.66 -11.19
N ASN A 51 -13.07 18.34 -11.30
CA ASN A 51 -13.69 17.75 -12.49
C ASN A 51 -13.00 16.45 -13.00
N ILE A 52 -12.53 15.62 -12.08
CA ILE A 52 -11.84 14.36 -12.37
C ILE A 52 -12.84 13.20 -12.42
N LYS A 53 -13.09 12.69 -13.62
CA LYS A 53 -13.95 11.51 -13.84
C LYS A 53 -13.19 10.19 -13.85
N THR A 54 -11.88 10.23 -14.03
CA THR A 54 -11.04 9.04 -14.14
C THR A 54 -10.48 8.60 -12.79
N GLU A 55 -9.83 7.44 -12.74
CA GLU A 55 -9.09 6.97 -11.57
C GLU A 55 -7.94 7.91 -11.20
N LEU A 56 -7.75 8.10 -9.90
CA LEU A 56 -6.55 8.71 -9.35
C LEU A 56 -5.43 7.66 -9.35
N LYS A 57 -4.25 7.99 -9.91
CA LYS A 57 -3.08 7.10 -9.91
C LYS A 57 -1.79 7.90 -9.76
N TRP A 58 -0.80 7.37 -9.07
CA TRP A 58 0.56 7.91 -8.94
C TRP A 58 1.16 8.27 -10.30
N LYS A 59 0.94 7.43 -11.32
CA LYS A 59 1.44 7.68 -12.68
C LYS A 59 0.77 8.88 -13.38
N LYS A 60 -0.42 9.30 -12.95
CA LYS A 60 -1.18 10.43 -13.51
C LYS A 60 -0.86 11.78 -12.84
N ILE A 61 0.03 11.79 -11.85
CA ILE A 61 0.46 13.05 -11.22
C ILE A 61 1.25 13.87 -12.24
N SER A 62 0.73 15.06 -12.51
CA SER A 62 1.30 16.04 -13.42
C SER A 62 1.18 17.43 -12.82
N PRO A 63 1.90 18.45 -13.33
CA PRO A 63 1.78 19.82 -12.83
C PRO A 63 0.35 20.35 -12.83
N ALA A 64 -0.45 20.00 -13.85
CA ALA A 64 -1.84 20.45 -14.00
C ALA A 64 -2.79 19.90 -12.89
N HIS A 65 -2.46 18.75 -12.30
CA HIS A 65 -3.28 18.12 -11.26
C HIS A 65 -2.59 18.13 -9.89
N LEU A 66 -1.49 18.86 -9.72
CA LEU A 66 -0.71 18.81 -8.47
C LEU A 66 -1.56 19.14 -7.25
N ASP A 67 -2.40 20.18 -7.34
CA ASP A 67 -3.21 20.62 -6.20
C ASP A 67 -4.33 19.61 -5.84
N LEU A 68 -4.91 18.93 -6.83
CA LEU A 68 -5.80 17.78 -6.60
C LEU A 68 -5.10 16.73 -5.71
N TYR A 69 -3.88 16.33 -6.07
CA TYR A 69 -3.17 15.31 -5.30
C TYR A 69 -2.74 15.81 -3.92
N LYS A 70 -2.41 17.10 -3.75
CA LYS A 70 -2.20 17.67 -2.41
C LYS A 70 -3.47 17.57 -1.56
N GLU A 71 -4.65 17.82 -2.12
CA GLU A 71 -5.91 17.68 -1.38
C GLU A 71 -6.24 16.23 -1.04
N VAL A 72 -5.91 15.28 -1.91
CA VAL A 72 -6.01 13.84 -1.59
C VAL A 72 -5.11 13.47 -0.41
N ILE A 73 -3.86 13.96 -0.41
CA ILE A 73 -2.91 13.78 0.68
C ILE A 73 -3.42 14.45 1.97
N ASP A 74 -3.93 15.68 1.88
CA ASP A 74 -4.49 16.39 3.02
C ASP A 74 -5.68 15.65 3.63
N PHE A 75 -6.59 15.16 2.78
CA PHE A 75 -7.70 14.33 3.22
C PHE A 75 -7.19 13.08 3.96
N PHE A 76 -6.21 12.37 3.39
CA PHE A 76 -5.63 11.22 4.05
C PHE A 76 -5.07 11.58 5.42
N PHE A 77 -4.21 12.60 5.54
CA PHE A 77 -3.58 12.95 6.82
C PHE A 77 -4.59 13.47 7.86
N ASN A 78 -5.62 14.19 7.44
CA ASN A 78 -6.66 14.72 8.34
C ASN A 78 -7.72 13.67 8.75
N ALA A 79 -7.91 12.62 7.96
CA ALA A 79 -8.82 11.54 8.29
C ALA A 79 -8.23 10.60 9.34
N GLY A 80 -8.42 10.89 10.62
CA GLY A 80 -7.85 10.12 11.74
C GLY A 80 -8.23 8.62 11.77
N TYR A 81 -9.31 8.24 11.09
CA TYR A 81 -9.77 6.84 10.97
C TYR A 81 -9.04 6.03 9.88
N ILE A 82 -8.22 6.68 9.04
CA ILE A 82 -7.46 6.03 7.96
C ILE A 82 -6.01 5.87 8.37
N ARG A 83 -5.48 4.66 8.24
CA ARG A 83 -4.05 4.34 8.44
C ARG A 83 -3.44 3.85 7.14
N PHE A 84 -2.16 4.13 6.93
CA PHE A 84 -1.41 3.63 5.78
C PHE A 84 -0.16 2.90 6.26
N ARG A 85 0.10 1.75 5.66
CA ARG A 85 1.36 1.03 5.80
C ARG A 85 1.87 0.58 4.46
N VAL A 86 3.18 0.69 4.26
CA VAL A 86 3.89 0.10 3.11
C VAL A 86 5.05 -0.74 3.60
N ILE A 87 5.18 -1.95 3.06
CA ILE A 87 6.41 -2.74 3.18
C ILE A 87 7.32 -2.38 2.01
N LEU A 88 8.58 -2.05 2.30
CA LEU A 88 9.63 -1.81 1.30
C LEU A 88 10.59 -2.98 1.28
N ILE A 89 10.73 -3.61 0.12
CA ILE A 89 11.56 -4.79 -0.10
C ILE A 89 12.71 -4.41 -1.04
N GLU A 90 13.94 -4.65 -0.61
CA GLU A 90 15.13 -4.44 -1.42
C GLU A 90 15.31 -5.61 -2.41
N ALA A 91 15.09 -5.35 -3.70
CA ALA A 91 14.99 -6.37 -4.74
C ALA A 91 16.27 -7.23 -4.85
N GLY A 92 17.43 -6.60 -4.69
CA GLY A 92 18.74 -7.28 -4.72
C GLY A 92 18.86 -8.40 -3.68
N LYS A 93 18.19 -8.24 -2.53
CA LYS A 93 18.25 -9.15 -1.39
C LYS A 93 17.20 -10.26 -1.41
N VAL A 94 16.29 -10.26 -2.38
CA VAL A 94 15.30 -11.32 -2.54
C VAL A 94 15.94 -12.56 -3.15
N ASP A 95 15.76 -13.71 -2.50
CA ASP A 95 16.22 -15.02 -2.94
C ASP A 95 15.03 -15.97 -3.06
N ASN A 96 14.45 -16.03 -4.27
CA ASN A 96 13.29 -16.88 -4.55
C ASN A 96 13.66 -18.37 -4.62
N MET A 97 14.90 -18.70 -4.97
CA MET A 97 15.35 -20.10 -5.04
C MET A 97 15.38 -20.70 -3.65
N ARG A 98 16.02 -20.02 -2.69
CA ARG A 98 16.18 -20.54 -1.33
C ARG A 98 14.90 -20.48 -0.52
N PHE A 99 14.14 -19.39 -0.60
CA PHE A 99 13.05 -19.13 0.34
C PHE A 99 11.65 -19.26 -0.25
N ASN A 100 11.50 -19.29 -1.58
CA ASN A 100 10.19 -19.21 -2.22
C ASN A 100 9.93 -20.34 -3.22
N SER A 101 10.63 -21.47 -3.09
CA SER A 101 10.43 -22.66 -3.93
C SER A 101 10.50 -22.33 -5.43
N GLU A 102 11.42 -21.44 -5.80
CA GLU A 102 11.60 -20.94 -7.17
C GLU A 102 10.36 -20.21 -7.75
N ASP A 103 9.42 -19.82 -6.88
CA ASP A 103 8.19 -19.11 -7.25
C ASP A 103 8.21 -17.67 -6.72
N ALA A 104 8.44 -16.72 -7.64
CA ALA A 104 8.39 -15.30 -7.33
C ALA A 104 6.98 -14.82 -6.93
N GLU A 105 5.92 -15.46 -7.41
CA GLU A 105 4.54 -15.16 -6.99
C GLU A 105 4.32 -15.59 -5.54
N LEU A 106 4.86 -16.74 -5.12
CA LEU A 106 4.86 -17.13 -3.70
C LEU A 106 5.63 -16.13 -2.84
N GLY A 107 6.82 -15.71 -3.30
CA GLY A 107 7.62 -14.70 -2.60
C GLY A 107 6.87 -13.38 -2.42
N PHE A 108 6.20 -12.91 -3.47
CA PHE A 108 5.32 -11.75 -3.43
C PHE A 108 4.22 -11.89 -2.36
N TYR A 109 3.51 -13.01 -2.32
CA TYR A 109 2.46 -13.24 -1.34
C TYR A 109 2.97 -13.40 0.09
N LYS A 110 4.19 -13.90 0.29
CA LYS A 110 4.87 -13.88 1.59
C LYS A 110 5.17 -12.46 2.06
N PHE A 111 5.52 -11.53 1.17
CA PHE A 111 5.68 -10.12 1.54
C PHE A 111 4.35 -9.44 1.86
N TYR A 112 3.27 -9.79 1.15
CA TYR A 112 1.90 -9.40 1.50
C TYR A 112 1.55 -9.84 2.92
N TYR A 113 1.84 -11.10 3.25
CA TYR A 113 1.64 -11.63 4.59
C TYR A 113 2.40 -10.81 5.65
N GLN A 114 3.66 -10.43 5.39
CA GLN A 114 4.45 -9.59 6.30
C GLN A 114 3.91 -8.16 6.42
N LEU A 115 3.33 -7.58 5.37
CA LEU A 115 2.66 -6.29 5.47
C LEU A 115 1.46 -6.37 6.43
N LEU A 116 0.62 -7.39 6.23
CA LEU A 116 -0.70 -7.49 6.84
C LEU A 116 -0.66 -8.00 8.28
N LYS A 117 0.03 -9.11 8.54
CA LYS A 117 -0.05 -9.82 9.83
C LYS A 117 0.25 -8.95 11.04
N HIS A 118 1.16 -7.98 10.88
CA HIS A 118 1.66 -7.16 11.99
C HIS A 118 0.66 -6.07 12.40
N TRP A 119 -0.40 -5.85 11.63
CA TRP A 119 -1.51 -4.93 11.92
C TRP A 119 -2.87 -5.64 12.04
N ILE A 120 -2.86 -6.98 12.10
CA ILE A 120 -4.01 -7.79 12.49
C ILE A 120 -3.98 -7.91 14.02
N PHE A 121 -4.91 -7.21 14.67
CA PHE A 121 -5.02 -7.14 16.13
C PHE A 121 -6.17 -7.99 16.63
N ASP A 122 -6.01 -8.48 17.86
CA ASP A 122 -6.93 -9.37 18.55
C ASP A 122 -8.37 -8.82 18.59
N PHE A 123 -9.34 -9.74 18.52
CA PHE A 123 -10.77 -9.47 18.64
C PHE A 123 -11.35 -8.54 17.56
N ASN A 124 -10.82 -8.64 16.34
CA ASN A 124 -11.27 -7.91 15.17
C ASN A 124 -11.47 -8.82 13.95
N ASP A 125 -12.31 -8.34 13.03
CA ASP A 125 -12.58 -8.97 11.74
C ASP A 125 -11.94 -8.12 10.64
N TYR A 126 -11.31 -8.75 9.66
CA TYR A 126 -10.62 -8.08 8.56
C TYR A 126 -11.15 -8.55 7.21
N ALA A 127 -11.50 -7.59 6.36
CA ALA A 127 -11.78 -7.79 4.95
C ALA A 127 -10.70 -7.12 4.10
N ILE A 128 -10.00 -7.89 3.28
CA ILE A 128 -8.81 -7.44 2.56
C ILE A 128 -9.09 -7.43 1.06
N PHE A 129 -8.82 -6.30 0.43
CA PHE A 129 -9.07 -6.04 -0.97
C PHE A 129 -7.77 -5.67 -1.67
N THR A 130 -7.29 -6.52 -2.57
CA THR A 130 -6.10 -6.25 -3.39
C THR A 130 -6.51 -5.68 -4.75
N ASP A 131 -5.62 -4.95 -5.43
CA ASP A 131 -5.83 -4.67 -6.86
C ASP A 131 -5.97 -5.98 -7.65
N LEU A 132 -6.94 -6.03 -8.56
CA LEU A 132 -7.24 -7.23 -9.32
C LEU A 132 -6.10 -7.54 -10.30
N LYS A 133 -5.30 -8.56 -9.96
CA LYS A 133 -4.24 -9.09 -10.83
C LYS A 133 -4.58 -10.47 -11.37
N LYS A 134 -4.01 -10.77 -12.54
CA LYS A 134 -3.99 -12.14 -13.08
C LYS A 134 -2.88 -12.93 -12.41
N ASN A 135 -3.25 -13.73 -11.42
CA ASN A 135 -2.32 -14.68 -10.81
C ASN A 135 -2.17 -15.93 -11.68
N ARG A 136 -0.96 -16.48 -11.72
CA ARG A 136 -0.70 -17.80 -12.30
C ARG A 136 -1.44 -18.87 -11.50
N ASN A 137 -1.34 -18.81 -10.17
CA ASN A 137 -2.09 -19.69 -9.29
C ASN A 137 -3.33 -18.96 -8.73
N LYS A 138 -4.51 -19.41 -9.17
CA LYS A 138 -5.81 -18.86 -8.74
C LYS A 138 -6.07 -19.02 -7.23
N GLY A 139 -5.40 -19.96 -6.57
CA GLY A 139 -5.54 -20.24 -5.15
C GLY A 139 -4.75 -19.31 -4.23
N ARG A 140 -3.88 -18.42 -4.74
CA ARG A 140 -2.97 -17.61 -3.91
C ARG A 140 -3.68 -16.68 -2.93
N LEU A 141 -4.77 -16.03 -3.36
CA LEU A 141 -5.52 -15.14 -2.48
C LEU A 141 -6.17 -15.93 -1.34
N LYS A 142 -6.71 -17.10 -1.64
CA LYS A 142 -7.29 -18.01 -0.64
C LYS A 142 -6.23 -18.59 0.29
N GLU A 143 -5.04 -18.90 -0.22
CA GLU A 143 -3.90 -19.31 0.60
C GLU A 143 -3.45 -18.18 1.54
N LEU A 144 -3.40 -16.94 1.04
CA LEU A 144 -3.09 -15.77 1.85
C LEU A 144 -4.15 -15.56 2.94
N GLU A 145 -5.44 -15.64 2.60
CA GLU A 145 -6.56 -15.57 3.54
C GLU A 145 -6.39 -16.59 4.67
N HIS A 146 -6.30 -17.88 4.33
CA HIS A 146 -6.13 -18.94 5.32
C HIS A 146 -4.88 -18.79 6.18
N THR A 147 -3.78 -18.27 5.62
CA THR A 147 -2.52 -18.09 6.35
C THR A 147 -2.61 -16.90 7.31
N LEU A 148 -3.25 -15.81 6.90
CA LEU A 148 -3.47 -14.64 7.76
C LEU A 148 -4.44 -14.94 8.89
N ASP A 149 -5.55 -15.59 8.59
CA ASP A 149 -6.56 -15.99 9.58
C ASP A 149 -5.94 -16.85 10.69
N ARG A 150 -5.13 -17.84 10.30
CA ARG A 150 -4.42 -18.72 11.25
C ARG A 150 -3.25 -18.05 11.98
N SER A 151 -2.83 -16.85 11.57
CA SER A 151 -1.71 -16.15 12.21
C SER A 151 -2.10 -15.51 13.55
N ASN A 152 -3.39 -15.27 13.77
CA ASN A 152 -3.93 -14.77 15.02
C ASN A 152 -5.29 -15.41 15.33
N LEU A 153 -5.29 -16.35 16.29
CA LEU A 153 -6.47 -17.13 16.68
C LEU A 153 -7.60 -16.32 17.34
N THR A 154 -7.34 -15.06 17.69
CA THR A 154 -8.32 -14.19 18.35
C THR A 154 -8.94 -13.16 17.42
N SER A 155 -8.51 -13.12 16.15
CA SER A 155 -9.06 -12.30 15.08
C SER A 155 -9.59 -13.18 13.95
N ASP A 156 -10.41 -12.62 13.06
CA ASP A 156 -10.91 -13.32 11.87
C ASP A 156 -10.50 -12.57 10.61
N VAL A 157 -9.85 -13.25 9.66
CA VAL A 157 -9.64 -12.71 8.31
C VAL A 157 -10.71 -13.28 7.38
N THR A 158 -11.86 -12.60 7.39
CA THR A 158 -13.09 -13.03 6.74
C THR A 158 -13.02 -13.18 5.22
N GLN A 159 -12.14 -12.41 4.55
CA GLN A 159 -11.94 -12.51 3.10
C GLN A 159 -10.64 -11.86 2.64
N VAL A 160 -10.04 -12.44 1.59
CA VAL A 160 -9.05 -11.77 0.73
C VAL A 160 -9.50 -11.88 -0.72
N GLN A 161 -9.80 -10.75 -1.37
CA GLN A 161 -10.26 -10.74 -2.77
C GLN A 161 -9.62 -9.62 -3.59
N GLY A 162 -9.50 -9.86 -4.90
CA GLY A 162 -9.09 -8.84 -5.86
C GLY A 162 -10.30 -8.00 -6.29
N LEU A 163 -10.14 -6.67 -6.29
CA LEU A 163 -11.14 -5.73 -6.80
C LEU A 163 -10.56 -4.88 -7.94
N PRO A 164 -11.36 -4.54 -8.96
CA PRO A 164 -10.93 -3.57 -9.97
C PRO A 164 -10.61 -2.22 -9.32
N SER A 165 -9.40 -1.68 -9.55
CA SER A 165 -8.96 -0.39 -8.97
C SER A 165 -9.89 0.78 -9.33
N GLU A 166 -10.55 0.73 -10.49
CA GLU A 166 -11.54 1.72 -10.92
C GLU A 166 -12.77 1.80 -10.00
N GLN A 167 -13.09 0.71 -9.30
CA GLN A 167 -14.25 0.60 -8.42
C GLN A 167 -13.91 0.88 -6.95
N SER A 168 -12.62 1.08 -6.62
CA SER A 168 -12.16 1.23 -5.24
C SER A 168 -11.29 2.47 -5.04
N LEU A 169 -11.85 3.47 -4.38
CA LEU A 169 -11.13 4.66 -3.95
C LEU A 169 -10.06 4.37 -2.89
N GLY A 170 -10.25 3.30 -2.10
CA GLY A 170 -9.23 2.83 -1.16
C GLY A 170 -7.99 2.28 -1.88
N ILE A 171 -8.17 1.50 -2.95
CA ILE A 171 -7.06 0.99 -3.78
C ILE A 171 -6.37 2.16 -4.50
N GLN A 172 -7.12 3.14 -5.02
CA GLN A 172 -6.53 4.34 -5.63
C GLN A 172 -5.71 5.16 -4.62
N LEU A 173 -6.15 5.27 -3.37
CA LEU A 173 -5.37 5.92 -2.32
C LEU A 173 -4.12 5.12 -1.97
N ALA A 174 -4.21 3.79 -1.93
CA ALA A 174 -3.06 2.89 -1.75
C ALA A 174 -2.04 3.02 -2.89
N ASP A 175 -2.47 3.10 -4.15
CA ASP A 175 -1.61 3.32 -5.33
C ASP A 175 -0.82 4.63 -5.20
N ILE A 176 -1.47 5.73 -4.81
CA ILE A 176 -0.83 7.03 -4.63
C ILE A 176 0.25 6.96 -3.55
N LEU A 177 -0.09 6.50 -2.35
CA LEU A 177 0.84 6.50 -1.22
C LEU A 177 1.98 5.49 -1.40
N THR A 178 1.69 4.30 -1.92
CA THR A 178 2.70 3.27 -2.24
C THR A 178 3.63 3.76 -3.34
N GLY A 179 3.08 4.30 -4.42
CA GLY A 179 3.84 4.87 -5.53
C GLY A 179 4.74 6.01 -5.08
N LEU A 180 4.26 6.87 -4.17
CA LEU A 180 5.03 7.97 -3.61
C LEU A 180 6.25 7.48 -2.85
N VAL A 181 6.06 6.58 -1.89
CA VAL A 181 7.16 6.04 -1.08
C VAL A 181 8.16 5.27 -1.95
N VAL A 182 7.68 4.35 -2.78
CA VAL A 182 8.54 3.54 -3.65
C VAL A 182 9.32 4.41 -4.65
N SER A 183 8.70 5.46 -5.18
CA SER A 183 9.37 6.40 -6.09
C SER A 183 10.46 7.21 -5.38
N LYS A 184 10.25 7.61 -4.12
CA LYS A 184 11.29 8.29 -3.32
C LYS A 184 12.49 7.36 -3.10
N PHE A 185 12.26 6.15 -2.59
CA PHE A 185 13.34 5.21 -2.25
C PHE A 185 14.12 4.73 -3.47
N ASN A 186 13.49 4.66 -4.64
CA ASN A 186 14.16 4.35 -5.90
C ASN A 186 14.83 5.58 -6.56
N LYS A 187 14.70 6.79 -6.01
CA LYS A 187 15.13 8.05 -6.65
C LYS A 187 14.58 8.23 -8.07
N LYS A 188 13.36 7.73 -8.32
CA LYS A 188 12.68 7.74 -9.64
C LYS A 188 11.63 8.84 -9.78
N ALA A 189 11.43 9.67 -8.75
CA ALA A 189 10.56 10.84 -8.85
C ALA A 189 11.26 11.93 -9.68
N THR A 190 11.14 11.87 -11.01
CA THR A 190 11.83 12.82 -11.91
C THR A 190 10.96 14.02 -12.31
N SER A 191 9.64 13.88 -12.30
CA SER A 191 8.75 15.00 -12.61
C SER A 191 8.69 16.00 -11.46
N THR A 192 8.70 17.29 -11.79
CA THR A 192 8.57 18.39 -10.82
C THR A 192 7.34 18.27 -9.93
N ALA A 193 6.20 17.79 -10.44
CA ALA A 193 4.98 17.60 -9.66
C ALA A 193 5.12 16.53 -8.57
N LYS A 194 5.73 15.38 -8.88
CA LYS A 194 5.96 14.30 -7.91
C LYS A 194 6.93 14.72 -6.81
N LEU A 195 8.02 15.42 -7.18
CA LEU A 195 8.96 15.97 -6.21
C LEU A 195 8.30 16.97 -5.26
N LYS A 196 7.53 17.92 -5.81
CA LYS A 196 6.75 18.88 -5.00
C LYS A 196 5.75 18.19 -4.07
N LEU A 197 5.12 17.09 -4.49
CA LEU A 197 4.19 16.36 -3.63
C LEU A 197 4.91 15.62 -2.49
N ILE A 198 6.10 15.07 -2.74
CA ILE A 198 6.95 14.47 -1.71
C ILE A 198 7.37 15.54 -0.69
N GLU A 199 7.93 16.65 -1.17
CA GLU A 199 8.33 17.79 -0.32
C GLU A 199 7.14 18.34 0.49
N TYR A 200 5.95 18.38 -0.11
CA TYR A 200 4.74 18.83 0.57
C TYR A 200 4.40 17.97 1.79
N ILE A 201 4.47 16.63 1.66
CA ILE A 201 4.22 15.71 2.77
C ILE A 201 5.28 15.86 3.85
N GLU A 202 6.55 15.91 3.45
CA GLU A 202 7.68 16.00 4.36
C GLU A 202 7.65 17.27 5.20
N ASN A 203 7.30 18.40 4.57
CA ASN A 203 7.23 19.69 5.25
C ASN A 203 5.96 19.86 6.08
N LYS A 204 4.78 19.48 5.54
CA LYS A 204 3.50 19.77 6.19
C LYS A 204 3.13 18.76 7.28
N TYR A 205 3.44 17.48 7.09
CA TYR A 205 2.91 16.41 7.96
C TYR A 205 3.98 15.64 8.72
N LEU A 206 5.18 15.47 8.16
CA LEU A 206 6.21 14.63 8.79
C LEU A 206 7.28 15.44 9.53
N SER A 207 7.48 16.72 9.15
CA SER A 207 8.57 17.59 9.60
C SER A 207 9.96 16.98 9.40
N LYS A 208 10.08 16.03 8.47
CA LYS A 208 11.30 15.29 8.13
C LYS A 208 11.11 14.58 6.81
N GLU A 209 12.23 14.16 6.25
CA GLU A 209 12.24 13.28 5.09
C GLU A 209 11.52 11.94 5.35
N ILE A 210 10.75 11.47 4.36
CA ILE A 210 10.18 10.12 4.36
C ILE A 210 11.34 9.12 4.45
N ALA A 211 11.32 8.33 5.52
CA ALA A 211 12.31 7.33 5.89
C ALA A 211 11.60 6.15 6.56
N PRO A 212 12.27 4.99 6.78
CA PRO A 212 11.68 3.89 7.51
C PRO A 212 11.19 4.33 8.89
N THR A 213 10.03 3.83 9.30
CA THR A 213 9.39 4.21 10.56
C THR A 213 9.48 3.08 11.59
N SER A 214 9.22 3.44 12.85
CA SER A 214 9.00 2.44 13.90
C SER A 214 7.75 1.60 13.62
N LYS A 215 7.68 0.39 14.19
CA LYS A 215 6.50 -0.48 14.11
C LYS A 215 5.23 0.15 14.71
N TRP A 216 5.41 1.11 15.61
CA TRP A 216 4.33 1.80 16.32
C TRP A 216 3.75 3.01 15.58
N GLU A 217 4.36 3.42 14.46
CA GLU A 217 3.80 4.48 13.63
C GLU A 217 2.51 3.97 12.99
N GLU A 218 1.37 4.61 13.27
CA GLU A 218 0.06 4.14 12.82
C GLU A 218 -0.48 4.92 11.64
N LYS A 219 -0.10 6.20 11.47
CA LYS A 219 -0.70 7.04 10.44
C LYS A 219 -0.07 6.76 9.09
N PHE A 220 1.25 6.89 9.00
CA PHE A 220 2.03 6.72 7.76
C PHE A 220 3.25 5.84 8.03
N ASN A 221 3.05 4.52 7.97
CA ASN A 221 4.06 3.54 8.33
C ASN A 221 4.88 3.08 7.11
N VAL A 222 6.20 3.26 7.17
CA VAL A 222 7.15 2.80 6.16
C VAL A 222 7.99 1.66 6.75
N PHE A 223 7.57 0.43 6.50
CA PHE A 223 8.23 -0.77 6.99
C PHE A 223 9.27 -1.28 5.98
N LYS A 224 10.54 -0.88 6.13
CA LYS A 224 11.65 -1.46 5.36
C LYS A 224 12.02 -2.82 5.95
N ILE A 225 11.71 -3.91 5.25
CA ILE A 225 11.99 -5.27 5.75
C ILE A 225 13.50 -5.56 5.71
N ASN A 226 14.02 -6.16 6.78
CA ASN A 226 15.38 -6.68 6.81
C ASN A 226 15.39 -8.17 6.44
N LEU A 227 15.97 -8.50 5.27
CA LEU A 227 16.07 -9.87 4.76
C LEU A 227 17.40 -10.57 5.12
N GLN A 228 18.34 -9.86 5.74
CA GLN A 228 19.66 -10.40 6.07
C GLN A 228 19.74 -10.94 7.51
N GLY A 229 18.62 -10.88 8.24
CA GLY A 229 18.56 -11.25 9.66
C GLY A 229 19.19 -10.21 10.58
N GLY A 230 19.21 -10.52 11.87
CA GLY A 230 19.70 -9.63 12.92
C GLY A 230 18.80 -9.71 14.16
N TRP A 231 19.40 -9.50 15.32
CA TRP A 231 18.73 -9.30 16.61
C TRP A 231 18.77 -7.81 16.94
#